data_AF-A0A8S9YWN1-F1
#
_entry.id   AF-A0A8S9YWN1-F1
#
_cell.length_a   1.000
_cell.length_b   1.000
_cell.length_c   1.000
_cell.angle_alpha   90.00
_cell.angle_beta   90.00
_cell.angle_gamma   90.00
#
_symmetry.space_group_name_H-M   'P 1'
#
loop_
_entity.id
_entity.type
_entity.pdbx_description
1 polymer ?
#
loop_
_entity_poly.entity_id
_entity_poly.type
_entity_poly.pdbx_seq_one_letter_code
_entity_poly.pdbx_strand_id
1 'polypeptide(L)'
;MRTHVGVFRVAGAFLHVCKQLFSMRILNVAEKNDAAKNIAEILGGGRINRREGLSKFNKIYEFGLCLGGVHTNMIMTSVSGHLQNYEFPPSFKSWHATDPLILFDSPVDKYVMKDGEPIKQTLQREIRSCQKLIIWTDCDREGENIGVEVVHVCQEVKPNIEVLRAKFSEITPA
;
A
#
# COMPACT_ATOMS: atom_id res chain seq x y z
N MET A 1 -14.03 62.21 -28.74
CA MET A 1 -13.29 61.69 -27.57
C MET A 1 -13.39 60.18 -27.54
N ARG A 2 -12.34 59.53 -27.07
CA ARG A 2 -11.91 58.16 -27.38
C ARG A 2 -12.92 57.05 -27.03
N THR A 3 -12.97 56.09 -27.95
CA THR A 3 -13.40 54.70 -27.82
C THR A 3 -12.74 53.97 -26.64
N HIS A 4 -13.51 53.19 -25.88
CA HIS A 4 -13.02 51.95 -25.28
C HIS A 4 -14.17 50.93 -25.19
N VAL A 5 -14.22 50.05 -26.18
CA VAL A 5 -14.88 48.74 -26.10
C VAL A 5 -13.92 47.85 -25.32
N GLY A 6 -14.26 47.53 -24.07
CA GLY A 6 -13.53 46.57 -23.26
C GLY A 6 -13.90 45.14 -23.64
N VAL A 7 -13.20 44.58 -24.61
CA VAL A 7 -13.20 43.13 -24.86
C VAL A 7 -12.47 42.45 -23.71
N PHE A 8 -13.18 41.99 -22.69
CA PHE A 8 -12.61 41.09 -21.68
C PHE A 8 -12.52 39.68 -22.25
N ARG A 9 -11.42 39.40 -22.96
CA ARG A 9 -10.90 38.04 -23.13
C ARG A 9 -10.30 37.60 -21.79
N VAL A 10 -11.07 36.86 -20.99
CA VAL A 10 -10.49 35.99 -19.94
C VAL A 10 -10.40 34.58 -20.52
N ALA A 11 -9.55 34.43 -21.53
CA ALA A 11 -9.04 33.14 -21.95
C ALA A 11 -7.82 32.82 -21.09
N GLY A 12 -7.85 31.70 -20.35
CA GLY A 12 -6.61 31.07 -19.86
C GLY A 12 -6.45 30.85 -18.36
N ALA A 13 -7.30 31.40 -17.49
CA ALA A 13 -7.15 31.19 -16.03
C ALA A 13 -8.05 30.08 -15.45
N PHE A 14 -9.08 29.66 -16.18
CA PHE A 14 -10.02 28.62 -15.69
C PHE A 14 -9.55 27.18 -15.96
N LEU A 15 -8.52 26.98 -16.81
CA LEU A 15 -8.03 25.64 -17.15
C LEU A 15 -6.94 25.11 -16.19
N HIS A 16 -6.39 25.96 -15.32
CA HIS A 16 -5.33 25.56 -14.38
C HIS A 16 -5.81 25.38 -12.94
N VAL A 17 -6.98 25.90 -12.58
CA VAL A 17 -7.55 25.78 -11.23
C VAL A 17 -8.30 24.44 -11.03
N CYS A 18 -8.62 23.72 -12.11
CA CYS A 18 -9.29 22.41 -12.04
C CYS A 18 -8.37 21.18 -12.00
N LYS A 19 -7.04 21.33 -11.84
CA LYS A 19 -6.14 20.17 -11.63
C LYS A 19 -6.15 19.62 -10.20
N GLN A 20 -6.92 20.25 -9.31
CA GLN A 20 -7.03 19.88 -7.90
C GLN A 20 -8.45 19.43 -7.52
N LEU A 21 -9.16 18.81 -8.47
CA LEU A 21 -10.35 18.02 -8.18
C LEU A 21 -9.89 16.67 -7.63
N PHE A 22 -9.96 16.51 -6.30
CA PHE A 22 -9.73 15.30 -5.51
C PHE A 22 -9.26 14.07 -6.30
N SER A 23 -7.96 14.00 -6.62
CA SER A 23 -7.39 12.78 -7.19
C SER A 23 -7.43 11.71 -6.10
N MET A 24 -8.22 10.67 -6.33
CA MET A 24 -8.34 9.55 -5.40
C MET A 24 -6.98 8.87 -5.27
N ARG A 25 -6.47 8.77 -4.03
CA ARG A 25 -5.23 8.09 -3.69
C ARG A 25 -5.54 6.67 -3.25
N ILE A 26 -4.86 5.71 -3.84
CA ILE A 26 -5.05 4.30 -3.55
C ILE A 26 -3.71 3.71 -3.12
N LEU A 27 -3.65 3.13 -1.93
CA LEU A 27 -2.49 2.38 -1.48
C LEU A 27 -2.55 0.99 -2.12
N ASN A 28 -1.45 0.57 -2.74
CA ASN A 28 -1.29 -0.72 -3.37
C ASN A 28 -0.09 -1.41 -2.72
N VAL A 29 -0.26 -2.65 -2.27
CA VAL A 29 0.79 -3.38 -1.52
C VAL A 29 1.03 -4.75 -2.14
N ALA A 30 2.23 -4.95 -2.68
CA ALA A 30 2.70 -6.24 -3.18
C ALA A 30 3.51 -7.00 -2.11
N GLU A 31 3.78 -8.28 -2.35
CA GLU A 31 4.52 -9.14 -1.42
C GLU A 31 6.01 -8.78 -1.30
N LYS A 32 6.63 -8.33 -2.40
CA LYS A 32 8.06 -8.04 -2.51
C LYS A 32 8.29 -6.77 -3.35
N ASN A 33 9.42 -6.10 -3.14
CA ASN A 33 9.69 -4.83 -3.83
C ASN A 33 9.80 -4.99 -5.35
N ASP A 34 10.38 -6.10 -5.82
CA ASP A 34 10.50 -6.36 -7.25
C ASP A 34 9.14 -6.55 -7.93
N ALA A 35 8.18 -7.21 -7.25
CA ALA A 35 6.81 -7.30 -7.72
C ALA A 35 6.14 -5.91 -7.78
N ALA A 36 6.27 -5.11 -6.71
CA ALA A 36 5.75 -3.74 -6.68
C ALA A 36 6.32 -2.87 -7.81
N LYS A 37 7.63 -2.97 -8.06
CA LYS A 37 8.30 -2.27 -9.15
C LYS A 37 7.73 -2.68 -10.51
N ASN A 38 7.67 -3.98 -10.79
CA ASN A 38 7.22 -4.50 -12.08
C ASN A 38 5.74 -4.14 -12.34
N ILE A 39 4.87 -4.29 -11.34
CA ILE A 39 3.45 -3.91 -11.45
C ILE A 39 3.33 -2.40 -11.69
N ALA A 40 4.09 -1.56 -10.98
CA ALA A 40 4.08 -0.13 -11.21
C ALA A 40 4.60 0.25 -12.61
N GLU A 41 5.59 -0.47 -13.13
CA GLU A 41 6.15 -0.24 -14.48
C GLU A 41 5.13 -0.56 -15.57
N ILE A 42 4.44 -1.70 -15.44
CA ILE A 42 3.39 -2.11 -16.38
C ILE A 42 2.20 -1.12 -16.33
N LEU A 43 1.66 -0.83 -15.14
CA LEU A 43 0.47 0.00 -14.99
C LEU A 43 0.74 1.49 -15.20
N GLY A 44 1.93 1.97 -14.84
CA GLY A 44 2.34 3.36 -14.94
C GLY A 44 2.77 3.80 -16.34
N GLY A 45 2.93 2.86 -17.29
CA GLY A 45 3.33 3.17 -18.67
C GLY A 45 4.64 3.95 -18.76
N GLY A 46 5.59 3.67 -17.84
CA GLY A 46 6.87 4.37 -17.74
C GLY A 46 6.85 5.75 -17.06
N ARG A 47 5.69 6.26 -16.64
CA ARG A 47 5.55 7.53 -15.92
C ARG A 47 5.40 7.30 -14.41
N ILE A 48 6.49 6.87 -13.79
CA ILE A 48 6.53 6.54 -12.37
C ILE A 48 7.42 7.53 -11.63
N ASN A 49 6.93 8.06 -10.52
CA ASN A 49 7.73 8.79 -9.55
C ASN A 49 8.12 7.86 -8.40
N ARG A 50 9.42 7.57 -8.26
CA ARG A 50 9.94 6.74 -7.17
C ARG A 50 10.27 7.61 -5.96
N ARG A 51 9.83 7.20 -4.77
CA ARG A 51 10.21 7.79 -3.48
C ARG A 51 10.60 6.72 -2.46
N GLU A 52 11.19 7.20 -1.37
CA GLU A 52 11.67 6.35 -0.29
C GLU A 52 10.58 6.10 0.77
N GLY A 53 10.51 4.84 1.21
CA GLY A 53 9.82 4.43 2.43
C GLY A 53 10.70 4.64 3.66
N LEU A 54 10.27 4.14 4.81
CA LEU A 54 11.12 4.06 6.01
C LEU A 54 12.03 2.82 5.98
N SER A 55 11.60 1.76 5.28
CA SER A 55 12.47 0.62 4.94
C SER A 55 13.37 0.99 3.76
N LYS A 56 14.66 0.62 3.85
CA LYS A 56 15.63 0.84 2.76
C LYS A 56 15.33 0.01 1.51
N PHE A 57 14.62 -1.11 1.66
CA PHE A 57 14.41 -2.10 0.60
C PHE A 57 13.03 -1.98 -0.07
N ASN A 58 12.06 -1.38 0.62
CA ASN A 58 10.68 -1.25 0.16
C ASN A 58 10.44 0.17 -0.31
N LYS A 59 10.56 0.38 -1.62
CA LYS A 59 10.36 1.68 -2.26
C LYS A 59 8.87 1.95 -2.43
N ILE A 60 8.56 3.19 -2.78
CA ILE A 60 7.21 3.58 -3.14
C ILE A 60 7.24 4.15 -4.55
N TYR A 61 6.33 3.66 -5.38
CA TYR A 61 6.19 3.97 -6.79
C TYR A 61 4.84 4.65 -6.99
N GLU A 62 4.86 5.94 -7.35
CA GLU A 62 3.66 6.72 -7.58
C GLU A 62 3.41 6.93 -9.07
N PHE A 63 2.20 6.66 -9.52
CA PHE A 63 1.80 6.87 -10.91
C PHE A 63 0.30 7.16 -11.01
N GLY A 64 -0.07 7.92 -12.05
CA GLY A 64 -1.47 8.21 -12.34
C GLY A 64 -2.11 7.10 -13.18
N LEU A 65 -3.33 6.69 -12.81
CA LEU A 65 -4.13 5.73 -13.55
C LEU A 65 -5.58 6.21 -13.64
N CYS A 66 -6.21 6.07 -14.81
CA CYS A 66 -7.63 6.37 -14.97
C CYS A 66 -8.45 5.09 -14.71
N LEU A 67 -9.11 5.00 -13.55
CA LEU A 67 -9.94 3.85 -13.18
C LEU A 67 -11.41 4.27 -13.31
N GLY A 68 -12.14 3.67 -14.27
CA GLY A 68 -13.57 3.97 -14.46
C GLY A 68 -13.85 5.44 -14.78
N GLY A 69 -12.95 6.13 -15.48
CA GLY A 69 -13.09 7.56 -15.79
C GLY A 69 -12.61 8.51 -14.68
N VAL A 70 -12.16 7.99 -13.53
CA VAL A 70 -11.63 8.77 -12.41
C VAL A 70 -10.10 8.78 -12.45
N HIS A 71 -9.50 9.98 -12.38
CA HIS A 71 -8.05 10.12 -12.23
C HIS A 71 -7.60 9.74 -10.81
N THR A 72 -6.99 8.58 -10.70
CA THR A 72 -6.46 8.04 -9.45
C THR A 72 -4.94 8.15 -9.40
N ASN A 73 -4.41 8.45 -8.23
CA ASN A 73 -2.99 8.37 -7.93
C ASN A 73 -2.71 7.05 -7.19
N MET A 74 -2.00 6.16 -7.87
CA MET A 74 -1.64 4.84 -7.36
C MET A 74 -0.35 4.97 -6.55
N ILE A 75 -0.41 4.64 -5.26
CA ILE A 75 0.75 4.57 -4.38
C ILE A 75 1.11 3.11 -4.23
N MET A 76 2.04 2.62 -5.03
CA MET A 76 2.48 1.22 -5.00
C MET A 76 3.70 1.05 -4.11
N THR A 77 3.62 0.14 -3.14
CA THR A 77 4.74 -0.26 -2.28
C THR A 77 4.68 -1.76 -2.03
N SER A 78 5.52 -2.27 -1.15
CA SER A 78 5.55 -3.69 -0.84
C SER A 78 5.86 -3.99 0.63
N VAL A 79 5.54 -5.22 1.01
CA VAL A 79 6.18 -5.88 2.15
C VAL A 79 7.41 -6.67 1.67
N SER A 80 7.96 -7.52 2.54
CA SER A 80 9.10 -8.38 2.24
C SER A 80 8.78 -9.81 2.67
N GLY A 81 7.64 -10.34 2.21
CA GLY A 81 6.99 -11.53 2.77
C GLY A 81 6.16 -11.18 4.02
N HIS A 82 6.14 -12.08 5.00
CA HIS A 82 5.47 -11.85 6.29
C HIS A 82 5.96 -10.59 6.99
N LEU A 83 5.03 -9.78 7.47
CA LEU A 83 5.31 -8.67 8.39
C LEU A 83 5.31 -9.14 9.84
N GLN A 84 4.47 -10.13 10.13
CA GLN A 84 4.19 -10.59 11.48
C GLN A 84 4.70 -12.01 11.68
N ASN A 85 5.05 -12.34 12.92
CA ASN A 85 5.39 -13.69 13.34
C ASN A 85 4.53 -14.10 14.54
N TYR A 86 4.41 -15.41 14.74
CA TYR A 86 3.76 -16.00 15.90
C TYR A 86 4.82 -16.55 16.84
N GLU A 87 4.68 -16.27 18.13
CA GLU A 87 5.56 -16.84 19.14
C GLU A 87 4.78 -17.06 20.43
N PHE A 88 5.21 -18.04 21.21
CA PHE A 88 4.69 -18.19 22.55
C PHE A 88 5.08 -17.00 23.43
N PRO A 89 4.23 -16.63 24.40
CA PRO A 89 4.57 -15.61 25.38
C PRO A 89 5.91 -15.89 26.06
N PRO A 90 6.60 -14.85 26.58
CA PRO A 90 7.92 -15.00 27.22
C PRO A 90 7.99 -16.08 28.30
N SER A 91 6.88 -16.37 28.99
CA SER A 91 6.77 -17.42 30.01
C SER A 91 6.99 -18.84 29.48
N PHE A 92 6.81 -19.09 28.18
CA PHE A 92 6.89 -20.41 27.55
C PHE A 92 8.11 -20.56 26.61
N LYS A 93 8.99 -19.55 26.53
CA LYS A 93 10.13 -19.56 25.59
C LYS A 93 11.29 -20.47 26.01
N SER A 94 11.37 -20.83 27.29
CA SER A 94 12.49 -21.62 27.80
C SER A 94 12.25 -23.11 27.58
N TRP A 95 13.09 -23.73 26.75
CA TRP A 95 13.07 -25.17 26.51
C TRP A 95 13.27 -26.03 27.77
N HIS A 96 14.00 -25.52 28.76
CA HIS A 96 14.28 -26.26 29.99
C HIS A 96 13.23 -26.05 31.09
N ALA A 97 12.50 -24.94 31.05
CA ALA A 97 11.52 -24.59 32.07
C ALA A 97 10.07 -24.87 31.63
N THR A 98 9.85 -25.18 30.35
CA THR A 98 8.52 -25.38 29.77
C THR A 98 8.34 -26.85 29.43
N ASP A 99 7.34 -27.49 30.03
CA ASP A 99 6.93 -28.83 29.61
C ASP A 99 6.33 -28.75 28.19
N PRO A 100 6.88 -29.46 27.18
CA PRO A 100 6.36 -29.41 25.81
C PRO A 100 4.87 -29.73 25.68
N LEU A 101 4.29 -30.50 26.61
CA LEU A 101 2.87 -30.86 26.53
C LEU A 101 1.95 -29.64 26.74
N ILE A 102 2.37 -28.64 27.53
CA ILE A 102 1.54 -27.46 27.78
C ILE A 102 1.45 -26.54 26.57
N LEU A 103 2.39 -26.66 25.62
CA LEU A 103 2.43 -25.84 24.40
C LEU A 103 1.25 -26.12 23.46
N PHE A 104 0.62 -27.30 23.55
CA PHE A 104 -0.59 -27.61 22.79
C PHE A 104 -1.79 -26.74 23.19
N ASP A 105 -1.84 -26.31 24.46
CA ASP A 105 -2.92 -25.48 25.01
C ASP A 105 -2.50 -24.02 25.26
N SER A 106 -1.22 -23.69 25.03
CA SER A 106 -0.68 -22.37 25.32
C SER A 106 -1.09 -21.35 24.24
N PRO A 107 -1.42 -20.10 24.63
CA PRO A 107 -1.72 -19.06 23.67
C PRO A 107 -0.46 -18.71 22.84
N VAL A 108 -0.68 -18.24 21.62
CA VAL A 108 0.38 -17.67 20.77
C VAL A 108 0.08 -16.20 20.51
N ASP A 109 1.12 -15.38 20.65
CA ASP A 109 1.04 -13.95 20.39
C ASP A 109 1.53 -13.64 18.98
N LYS A 110 0.85 -12.70 18.32
CA LYS A 110 1.25 -12.17 17.02
C LYS A 110 1.96 -10.84 17.21
N TYR A 111 3.16 -10.70 16.66
CA TYR A 111 3.92 -9.45 16.71
C TYR A 111 4.56 -9.13 15.37
N VAL A 112 4.87 -7.86 15.14
CA VAL A 112 5.59 -7.40 13.94
C VAL A 112 7.07 -7.64 14.16
N MET A 113 7.71 -8.31 13.21
CA MET A 113 9.16 -8.57 13.29
C MET A 113 9.92 -7.24 13.29
N LYS A 114 11.06 -7.18 14.00
CA LYS A 114 11.86 -5.95 14.13
C LYS A 114 12.23 -5.32 12.79
N ASP A 115 12.54 -6.15 11.79
CA ASP A 115 12.89 -5.70 10.45
C ASP A 115 11.67 -5.26 9.62
N GLY A 116 10.46 -5.68 10.03
CA GLY A 116 9.18 -5.28 9.45
C GLY A 116 8.63 -3.96 9.99
N GLU A 117 9.16 -3.45 11.11
CA GLU A 117 8.67 -2.22 11.75
C GLU A 117 8.74 -0.98 10.83
N PRO A 118 9.83 -0.72 10.08
CA PRO A 118 9.85 0.39 9.12
C PRO A 118 8.82 0.23 7.99
N ILE A 119 8.52 -1.01 7.58
CA ILE A 119 7.49 -1.29 6.57
C ILE A 119 6.12 -0.99 7.15
N LYS A 120 5.81 -1.50 8.36
CA LYS A 120 4.58 -1.19 9.10
C LYS A 120 4.35 0.31 9.20
N GLN A 121 5.34 1.07 9.66
CA GLN A 121 5.25 2.52 9.80
C GLN A 121 5.03 3.22 8.45
N THR A 122 5.61 2.70 7.37
CA THR A 122 5.37 3.19 6.01
C THR A 122 3.91 2.97 5.60
N LEU A 123 3.38 1.76 5.76
CA LEU A 123 1.98 1.44 5.44
C LEU A 123 1.01 2.33 6.23
N GLN A 124 1.25 2.48 7.53
CA GLN A 124 0.48 3.35 8.42
C GLN A 124 0.57 4.83 8.02
N ARG A 125 1.72 5.29 7.53
CA ARG A 125 1.90 6.66 7.02
C ARG A 125 1.09 6.89 5.74
N GLU A 126 1.19 5.98 4.77
CA GLU A 126 0.57 6.15 3.46
C GLU A 126 -0.95 6.04 3.52
N ILE A 127 -1.48 5.09 4.30
CA ILE A 127 -2.92 4.81 4.34
C ILE A 127 -3.75 6.00 4.85
N ARG A 128 -3.16 6.89 5.68
CA ARG A 128 -3.83 8.11 6.19
C ARG A 128 -4.37 8.98 5.06
N SER A 129 -3.63 9.07 3.96
CA SER A 129 -3.98 9.90 2.79
C SER A 129 -4.78 9.16 1.71
N CYS A 130 -4.92 7.84 1.83
CA CYS A 130 -5.54 6.98 0.81
C CYS A 130 -7.02 6.73 1.11
N GLN A 131 -7.82 6.59 0.06
CA GLN A 131 -9.25 6.27 0.15
C GLN A 131 -9.51 4.76 0.02
N LYS A 132 -8.62 4.03 -0.65
CA LYS A 132 -8.70 2.58 -0.82
C LYS A 132 -7.35 1.90 -0.60
N LEU A 133 -7.40 0.62 -0.27
CA LEU A 133 -6.26 -0.30 -0.21
C LEU A 133 -6.48 -1.41 -1.24
N ILE A 134 -5.49 -1.70 -2.08
CA ILE A 134 -5.50 -2.85 -3.00
C ILE A 134 -4.34 -3.78 -2.64
N ILE A 135 -4.67 -5.05 -2.39
CA ILE A 135 -3.71 -6.11 -2.12
C ILE A 135 -3.26 -6.76 -3.43
N TRP A 136 -1.95 -6.81 -3.64
CA TRP A 136 -1.24 -7.33 -4.80
C TRP A 136 -0.24 -8.45 -4.43
N THR A 137 -0.48 -9.13 -3.31
CA THR A 137 0.31 -10.32 -2.93
C THR A 137 0.07 -11.47 -3.90
N ASP A 138 0.92 -12.49 -3.88
CA ASP A 138 0.79 -13.64 -4.77
C ASP A 138 -0.55 -14.36 -4.54
N CYS A 139 -1.12 -14.96 -5.59
CA CYS A 139 -2.48 -15.55 -5.55
C CYS A 139 -2.47 -16.99 -5.02
N ASP A 140 -1.83 -17.22 -3.88
CA ASP A 140 -1.81 -18.49 -3.15
C ASP A 140 -2.17 -18.31 -1.66
N ARG A 141 -2.16 -19.41 -0.88
CA ARG A 141 -2.55 -19.35 0.54
C ARG A 141 -1.66 -18.43 1.36
N GLU A 142 -0.37 -18.36 1.03
CA GLU A 142 0.59 -17.54 1.76
C GLU A 142 0.38 -16.07 1.45
N GLY A 143 0.24 -15.74 0.16
CA GLY A 143 -0.03 -14.38 -0.28
C GLY A 143 -1.35 -13.84 0.27
N GLU A 144 -2.40 -14.67 0.43
CA GLU A 144 -3.62 -14.26 1.11
C GLU A 144 -3.39 -13.98 2.61
N ASN A 145 -2.59 -14.80 3.31
CA ASN A 145 -2.26 -14.58 4.72
C ASN A 145 -1.45 -13.29 4.91
N ILE A 146 -0.43 -13.05 4.08
CA ILE A 146 0.34 -11.80 4.05
C ILE A 146 -0.58 -10.61 3.73
N GLY A 147 -1.52 -10.78 2.80
CA GLY A 147 -2.53 -9.78 2.48
C GLY A 147 -3.35 -9.36 3.71
N VAL A 148 -3.77 -10.33 4.53
CA VAL A 148 -4.50 -10.07 5.78
C VAL A 148 -3.63 -9.34 6.81
N GLU A 149 -2.33 -9.64 6.91
CA GLU A 149 -1.40 -8.88 7.77
C GLU A 149 -1.34 -7.40 7.40
N VAL A 150 -1.23 -7.11 6.09
CA VAL A 150 -1.23 -5.75 5.56
C VAL A 150 -2.55 -5.04 5.87
N VAL A 151 -3.69 -5.73 5.68
CA VAL A 151 -5.01 -5.19 5.98
C VAL A 151 -5.13 -4.81 7.46
N HIS A 152 -4.75 -5.70 8.38
CA HIS A 152 -4.78 -5.40 9.81
C HIS A 152 -3.92 -4.19 10.16
N VAL A 153 -2.68 -4.13 9.68
CA VAL A 153 -1.78 -2.99 9.91
C VAL A 153 -2.38 -1.67 9.41
N CYS A 154 -3.05 -1.69 8.26
CA CYS A 154 -3.69 -0.50 7.70
C CYS A 154 -4.96 -0.09 8.48
N GLN A 155 -5.75 -1.08 8.92
CA GLN A 155 -6.98 -0.86 9.68
C GLN A 155 -6.73 -0.39 11.12
N GLU A 156 -5.55 -0.65 11.71
CA GLU A 156 -5.11 0.02 12.95
C GLU A 156 -5.17 1.55 12.83
N VAL A 157 -4.95 2.10 11.63
CA VAL A 157 -4.96 3.55 11.35
C VAL A 157 -6.29 4.01 10.75
N LYS A 158 -6.90 3.20 9.87
CA LYS A 158 -8.13 3.56 9.17
C LYS A 158 -9.09 2.35 9.11
N PRO A 159 -9.88 2.11 10.18
CA PRO A 159 -10.69 0.89 10.33
C PRO A 159 -11.67 0.63 9.17
N ASN A 160 -12.25 1.70 8.62
CA ASN A 160 -13.28 1.62 7.57
C ASN A 160 -12.70 1.79 6.15
N ILE A 161 -11.40 1.53 5.96
CA ILE A 161 -10.80 1.58 4.62
C ILE A 161 -11.44 0.54 3.70
N GLU A 162 -11.79 0.94 2.48
CA GLU A 162 -12.23 0.01 1.45
C GLU A 162 -11.02 -0.83 0.98
N VAL A 163 -11.11 -2.15 1.17
CA VAL A 163 -10.07 -3.11 0.79
C VAL A 163 -10.52 -3.86 -0.47
N LEU A 164 -9.64 -3.89 -1.46
CA LEU A 164 -9.80 -4.64 -2.70
C LEU A 164 -8.65 -5.64 -2.85
N ARG A 165 -8.90 -6.72 -3.59
CA ARG A 165 -7.91 -7.76 -3.89
C ARG A 165 -7.72 -7.88 -5.39
N ALA A 166 -6.51 -7.60 -5.89
CA ALA A 166 -6.16 -7.87 -7.28
C ALA A 166 -5.91 -9.38 -7.45
N LYS A 167 -6.43 -9.99 -8.52
CA LYS A 167 -6.21 -11.40 -8.85
C LYS A 167 -5.48 -11.50 -10.18
N PHE A 168 -4.37 -12.24 -10.20
CA PHE A 168 -3.49 -12.39 -11.35
C PHE A 168 -2.75 -13.74 -11.28
N SER A 169 -2.34 -14.25 -12.44
CA SER A 169 -1.53 -15.48 -12.56
C SER A 169 -0.12 -15.20 -13.08
N GLU A 170 0.12 -14.00 -13.59
CA GLU A 170 1.40 -13.53 -14.12
C GLU A 170 1.50 -12.00 -14.03
N ILE A 171 2.73 -11.48 -14.09
CA ILE A 171 3.02 -10.04 -14.09
C ILE A 171 3.53 -9.67 -15.48
N THR A 172 2.61 -9.53 -16.42
CA THR A 172 2.85 -9.24 -17.84
C THR A 172 1.83 -8.19 -18.32
N PRO A 173 2.18 -7.33 -19.29
CA PRO A 173 1.18 -6.60 -20.06
C PRO A 173 0.27 -7.59 -20.80
N ALA A 174 -1.02 -7.23 -20.93
CA ALA A 174 -1.98 -7.99 -21.72
C ALA A 174 -1.69 -7.95 -23.23
#